data_AF-A0A973T345-F1
#
_entry.id   AF-A0A973T345-F1
#
_cell.length_a   1.000
_cell.length_b   1.000
_cell.length_c   1.000
_cell.angle_alpha   90.00
_cell.angle_beta   90.00
_cell.angle_gamma   90.00
#
_symmetry.space_group_name_H-M   'P 1'
#
loop_
_entity.id
_entity.type
_entity.pdbx_description
1 polymer ?
#
loop_
_entity_poly.entity_id
_entity_poly.type
_entity_poly.pdbx_seq_one_letter_code
_entity_poly.pdbx_strand_id
1 'polypeptide(L)' 'AHIALDGVEFCRLAAGHVPPADAAVGQVGDKEAIRDVLFAAASLSRL' A
#
# COMPACT_ATOMS: atom_id res chain seq x y z
N ALA A 1 5.28 12.67 -0.71
CA ALA A 1 4.52 11.61 -0.02
C ALA A 1 5.47 10.47 0.34
N HIS A 2 5.36 9.92 1.54
CA HIS A 2 6.13 8.77 2.00
C HIS A 2 5.29 7.92 2.95
N ILE A 3 5.49 6.60 2.88
CA ILE A 3 4.83 5.59 3.71
C ILE A 3 5.90 4.56 4.04
N ALA A 4 5.97 4.14 5.30
CA ALA A 4 6.80 3.00 5.68
C ALA A 4 5.90 1.76 5.72
N LEU A 5 6.33 0.71 5.02
CA LEU A 5 5.70 -0.61 5.05
C LEU A 5 6.77 -1.61 5.46
N ASP A 6 6.45 -2.47 6.43
CA ASP A 6 7.26 -3.64 6.68
C ASP A 6 7.25 -4.56 5.46
N GLY A 7 8.36 -5.28 5.22
CA GLY A 7 8.48 -6.16 4.04
C GLY A 7 7.35 -7.21 3.95
N VAL A 8 6.89 -7.71 5.10
CA VAL A 8 5.76 -8.65 5.19
C VAL A 8 4.42 -7.96 4.89
N GLU A 9 4.23 -6.70 5.30
CA GLU A 9 3.04 -5.93 4.94
C GLU A 9 3.01 -5.60 3.46
N PHE A 10 4.13 -5.22 2.86
CA PHE A 10 4.23 -5.01 1.43
C PHE A 10 3.84 -6.27 0.65
N CYS A 11 4.37 -7.44 1.00
CA CYS A 11 4.01 -8.69 0.35
C CYS A 11 2.52 -9.04 0.51
N ARG A 12 1.95 -8.82 1.71
CA ARG A 12 0.51 -9.08 1.96
C ARG A 12 -0.39 -8.11 1.19
N LEU A 13 -0.03 -6.82 1.14
CA LEU A 13 -0.71 -5.83 0.32
C LEU A 13 -0.64 -6.18 -1.16
N ALA A 14 0.56 -6.50 -1.65
CA ALA A 14 0.80 -6.88 -3.03
C ALA A 14 0.01 -8.13 -3.43
N ALA A 15 -0.13 -9.11 -2.52
CA ALA A 15 -0.94 -10.32 -2.70
C ALA A 15 -2.46 -10.10 -2.52
N GLY A 16 -2.91 -8.87 -2.25
CA GLY A 16 -4.33 -8.56 -2.04
C GLY A 16 -4.90 -9.08 -0.72
N HIS A 17 -4.07 -9.50 0.23
CA HIS A 17 -4.51 -9.99 1.55
C HIS A 17 -4.80 -8.86 2.55
N VAL A 18 -4.35 -7.64 2.28
CA VAL A 18 -4.55 -6.46 3.14
C VAL A 18 -5.09 -5.33 2.27
N PRO A 19 -6.14 -4.61 2.70
CA PRO A 19 -6.65 -3.46 1.97
C PRO A 19 -5.65 -2.28 2.02
N PRO A 20 -5.51 -1.51 0.92
CA PRO A 20 -4.61 -0.36 0.85
C PRO A 20 -4.78 0.66 1.98
N ALA A 21 -6.00 0.85 2.48
CA ALA A 21 -6.30 1.81 3.54
C ALA A 21 -5.67 1.42 4.90
N ASP A 22 -5.55 0.13 5.18
CA ASP A 22 -4.97 -0.38 6.44
C ASP A 22 -3.44 -0.50 6.35
N ALA A 23 -2.88 -0.62 5.15
CA ALA A 23 -1.43 -0.67 4.94
C ALA A 23 -0.76 0.71 5.06
N ALA A 24 -1.53 1.81 5.07
CA ALA A 24 -1.00 3.19 5.05
C ALA A 24 -0.58 3.72 6.44
N VAL A 25 0.03 2.87 7.27
CA VAL A 25 0.47 3.26 8.63
C VAL A 25 1.62 4.26 8.54
N GLY A 26 1.58 5.31 9.38
CA GLY A 26 2.67 6.29 9.46
C GLY A 26 2.87 7.15 8.21
N GLN A 27 1.86 7.24 7.33
CA GLN A 27 1.92 8.01 6.11
C GLN A 27 2.18 9.51 6.36
N VAL A 28 3.07 10.13 5.57
CA VAL A 28 3.39 11.56 5.64
C VAL A 28 3.30 12.20 4.25
N GLY A 29 2.57 13.33 4.17
CA GLY A 29 2.36 14.09 2.95
C GLY A 29 1.02 13.78 2.27
N ASP A 30 1.01 13.82 0.95
CA ASP A 30 -0.21 13.71 0.14
C ASP A 30 -0.86 12.33 0.25
N LYS A 31 -2.07 12.29 0.83
CA LYS A 31 -2.81 11.05 1.09
C LYS A 31 -3.38 10.42 -0.17
N GLU A 32 -3.66 11.21 -1.20
CA GLU A 32 -4.21 10.70 -2.47
C GLU A 32 -3.11 10.00 -3.25
N ALA A 33 -1.94 10.62 -3.38
CA ALA A 33 -0.78 10.00 -4.01
C ALA A 33 -0.37 8.68 -3.32
N ILE A 34 -0.49 8.65 -1.99
CA ILE A 34 -0.24 7.45 -1.17
C ILE A 34 -1.24 6.35 -1.50
N ARG A 35 -2.53 6.69 -1.51
CA ARG A 35 -3.60 5.75 -1.83
C ARG A 35 -3.44 5.17 -3.24
N ASP A 36 -3.12 5.99 -4.24
CA ASP A 36 -2.93 5.54 -5.62
C ASP A 36 -1.79 4.52 -5.74
N VAL A 37 -0.66 4.79 -5.08
CA VAL A 37 0.49 3.86 -5.09
C VAL A 37 0.15 2.53 -4.41
N LEU A 38 -0.55 2.56 -3.27
CA LEU A 38 -0.97 1.33 -2.58
C LEU A 38 -1.99 0.53 -3.39
N PHE A 39 -2.90 1.21 -4.09
CA PHE A 39 -3.83 0.56 -5.03
C PHE A 39 -3.10 -0.05 -6.23
N ALA A 40 -2.12 0.65 -6.80
CA ALA A 40 -1.29 0.13 -7.88
C ALA A 40 -0.51 -1.11 -7.42
N ALA A 41 0.11 -1.08 -6.24
CA ALA A 41 0.82 -2.22 -5.65
C ALA A 41 -0.10 -3.43 -5.43
N ALA A 42 -1.29 -3.22 -4.87
CA ALA A 42 -2.29 -4.28 -4.66
C ALA A 42 -2.91 -4.81 -5.97
N SER A 43 -2.72 -4.11 -7.08
CA SER A 43 -3.17 -4.57 -8.41
C SER A 43 -2.19 -5.53 -9.06
N LEU A 44 -0.92 -5.57 -8.62
CA LEU A 44 0.11 -6.42 -9.22
C LEU A 44 -0.18 -7.92 -9.07
N SER A 45 -0.90 -8.35 -8.03
CA SER A 45 -1.33 -9.75 -7.86
C SER A 45 -2.55 -10.15 -8.71
N ARG A 46 -3.21 -9.19 -9.36
CA ARG A 46 -4.40 -9.47 -10.19
C ARG A 46 -4.07 -9.67 -11.68
N LEU A 47 -2.80 -9.54 -12.06
CA LEU A 47 -2.25 -9.91 -13.37
C LEU A 47 -1.81 -11.39 -13.36
#